data_AF-A0A179EPY9-F1
#
_entry.id   AF-A0A179EPY9-F1
#
_cell.length_a   1.000
_cell.length_b   1.000
_cell.length_c   1.000
_cell.angle_alpha   90.00
_cell.angle_beta   90.00
_cell.angle_gamma   90.00
#
_symmetry.space_group_name_H-M   'P 1'
#
loop_
_entity.id
_entity.type
_entity.pdbx_description
1 polymer ?
#
loop_
_entity_poly.entity_id
_entity_poly.type
_entity_poly.pdbx_seq_one_letter_code
_entity_poly.pdbx_strand_id
1 'polypeptide(L)'
;MFEEDFREVGLTLVELPIELIDGRPVYRGYLKELPTINAQGESRKVMQQKLATIYQAYRTEMLEELEEEKEKTMNLSVDELLRYYDGETFDGFSINEGSSETDSENHWS
;
A
#
# COMPACT_ATOMS: atom_id res chain seq x y z
N MET A 1 6.54 -24.85 10.13
CA MET A 1 7.26 -24.16 11.22
C MET A 1 7.39 -22.73 10.75
N PHE A 2 6.43 -21.88 11.12
CA PHE A 2 6.35 -20.48 10.70
C PHE A 2 6.40 -19.64 11.96
N GLU A 3 7.58 -19.66 12.59
CA GLU A 3 7.92 -18.82 13.72
C GLU A 3 8.91 -17.76 13.21
N GLU A 4 8.52 -17.06 12.13
CA GLU A 4 9.11 -15.74 11.89
C GLU A 4 8.48 -14.85 12.96
N ASP A 5 9.25 -14.51 13.99
CA ASP A 5 8.78 -13.52 14.95
C ASP A 5 8.62 -12.23 14.14
N PHE A 6 7.40 -11.67 14.06
CA PHE A 6 7.12 -10.50 13.23
C PHE A 6 8.15 -9.37 13.43
N ARG A 7 8.77 -9.29 14.61
CA ARG A 7 9.86 -8.34 14.91
C ARG A 7 11.13 -8.55 14.08
N GLU A 8 11.48 -9.79 13.72
CA GLU A 8 12.66 -10.11 12.89
C GLU A 8 12.54 -9.55 11.47
N VAL A 9 11.31 -9.53 10.95
CA VAL A 9 10.98 -8.98 9.64
C VAL A 9 10.52 -7.51 9.71
N GLY A 10 10.65 -6.87 10.89
CA GLY A 10 10.30 -5.47 11.09
C GLY A 10 8.80 -5.18 11.09
N LEU A 11 7.97 -6.19 11.33
CA LEU A 11 6.51 -6.09 11.41
C LEU A 11 6.03 -6.01 12.85
N THR A 12 5.04 -5.16 13.08
CA THR A 12 4.41 -4.96 14.39
C THR A 12 3.04 -5.62 14.40
N LEU A 13 2.90 -6.67 15.20
CA LEU A 13 1.61 -7.28 15.51
C LEU A 13 0.82 -6.38 16.47
N VAL A 14 -0.36 -5.93 16.04
CA VAL A 14 -1.32 -5.19 16.88
C VAL A 14 -2.46 -6.13 17.23
N GLU A 15 -2.63 -6.38 18.52
CA GLU A 15 -3.74 -7.19 19.05
C GLU A 15 -4.89 -6.29 19.46
N LEU A 16 -6.09 -6.64 19.02
CA LEU A 16 -7.33 -5.95 19.34
C LEU A 16 -7.93 -6.50 20.65
N PRO A 17 -8.82 -5.74 21.30
CA PRO A 17 -9.56 -6.22 22.46
C PRO A 17 -10.26 -7.55 22.16
N ILE A 18 -10.18 -8.48 23.11
CA ILE A 18 -10.80 -9.80 22.98
C ILE A 18 -12.31 -9.64 23.09
N GLU A 19 -13.04 -10.12 22.10
CA GLU A 19 -14.49 -10.10 22.08
C GLU A 19 -15.04 -11.50 22.35
N LEU A 20 -16.15 -11.60 23.10
CA LEU A 20 -16.86 -12.86 23.24
C LEU A 20 -18.01 -12.93 22.22
N ILE A 21 -17.89 -13.83 21.26
CA ILE A 21 -18.90 -14.08 20.22
C ILE A 21 -19.43 -15.50 20.44
N ASP A 22 -20.74 -15.65 20.59
CA ASP A 22 -21.38 -16.95 20.89
C ASP A 22 -20.79 -17.67 22.11
N GLY A 23 -20.37 -16.90 23.12
CA GLY A 23 -19.75 -17.42 24.34
C GLY A 23 -18.32 -17.92 24.19
N ARG A 24 -17.66 -17.68 23.03
CA ARG A 24 -16.26 -18.03 22.78
C ARG A 24 -15.39 -16.78 22.66
N PRO A 25 -14.17 -16.76 23.23
CA PRO A 25 -13.25 -15.66 23.06
C PRO A 25 -12.70 -15.63 21.63
N VAL A 26 -12.81 -14.47 20.99
CA VAL A 26 -12.30 -14.20 19.65
C VAL A 26 -11.12 -13.24 19.78
N TYR A 27 -9.95 -13.75 19.42
CA TYR A 27 -8.72 -13.00 19.37
C TYR A 27 -8.59 -12.42 17.97
N ARG A 28 -8.44 -11.11 17.87
CA ARG A 28 -8.28 -10.39 16.61
C ARG A 28 -6.99 -9.60 16.63
N GLY A 29 -6.38 -9.45 15.46
CA GLY A 29 -5.18 -8.65 15.32
C GLY A 29 -4.83 -8.42 13.86
N TYR A 30 -3.92 -7.50 13.64
CA TYR A 30 -3.44 -7.10 12.32
C TYR A 30 -1.98 -6.67 12.38
N LEU A 31 -1.33 -6.61 11.22
CA LEU A 31 0.02 -6.07 11.10
C LEU A 31 -0.06 -4.56 10.86
N LYS A 32 0.63 -3.76 11.67
CA LYS A 32 0.53 -2.30 11.61
C LYS A 32 1.00 -1.74 10.26
N GLU A 33 2.05 -2.32 9.72
CA GLU A 33 2.71 -1.96 8.47
C GLU A 33 1.94 -2.48 7.26
N LEU A 34 1.13 -3.54 7.46
CA LEU A 34 0.27 -4.16 6.45
C LEU A 34 -1.15 -4.33 7.02
N PRO A 35 -1.95 -3.24 7.15
CA PRO A 35 -3.27 -3.29 7.77
C PRO A 35 -4.27 -4.20 7.01
N THR A 36 -4.00 -4.42 5.71
CA THR A 36 -4.71 -5.38 4.87
C THR A 36 -4.59 -6.81 5.39
N ILE A 37 -3.48 -7.13 6.07
CA ILE A 37 -3.24 -8.42 6.72
C ILE A 37 -3.78 -8.37 8.14
N ASN A 38 -4.98 -8.91 8.30
CA ASN A 38 -5.65 -9.10 9.58
C ASN A 38 -6.15 -10.53 9.71
N ALA A 39 -6.29 -11.01 10.95
CA ALA A 39 -6.83 -12.33 11.21
C ALA A 39 -7.56 -12.39 12.55
N GLN A 40 -8.37 -13.44 12.67
CA GLN A 40 -9.03 -13.80 13.92
C GLN A 40 -8.90 -15.29 14.23
N GLY A 41 -8.86 -15.62 15.52
CA GLY A 41 -8.73 -16.98 15.99
C GLY A 41 -9.39 -17.23 17.35
N GLU A 42 -9.66 -18.49 17.63
CA GLU A 42 -10.19 -18.95 18.93
C GLU A 42 -9.12 -18.89 20.04
N SER A 43 -7.87 -18.65 19.67
CA SER A 43 -6.76 -18.37 20.58
C SER A 43 -5.76 -17.41 19.93
N ARG A 44 -4.95 -16.75 20.76
CA ARG A 44 -3.82 -15.92 20.33
C ARG A 44 -2.90 -16.65 19.35
N LYS A 45 -2.56 -17.92 19.64
CA LYS A 45 -1.69 -18.73 18.79
C LYS A 45 -2.29 -18.99 17.42
N VAL A 46 -3.59 -19.31 17.37
CA VAL A 46 -4.30 -19.55 16.09
C VAL A 46 -4.36 -18.27 15.27
N MET A 47 -4.63 -17.12 15.89
CA MET A 47 -4.60 -15.83 15.21
C MET A 47 -3.20 -15.53 14.63
N GLN A 48 -2.13 -15.70 15.42
CA GLN A 48 -0.76 -15.48 14.96
C GLN A 48 -0.37 -16.42 13.81
N GLN A 49 -0.74 -17.70 13.89
CA GLN A 49 -0.50 -18.66 12.81
C GLN A 49 -1.19 -18.24 11.52
N LYS A 50 -2.46 -17.78 11.60
CA LYS A 50 -3.17 -17.27 10.42
C LYS A 50 -2.50 -16.03 9.83
N LEU A 51 -2.08 -15.08 10.68
CA LEU A 51 -1.34 -13.89 10.22
C LEU A 51 -0.04 -14.27 9.51
N ALA A 52 0.72 -15.21 10.06
CA ALA A 52 1.95 -15.70 9.43
C ALA A 52 1.66 -16.35 8.08
N THR A 53 0.62 -17.17 7.97
CA THR A 53 0.22 -17.79 6.70
C THR A 53 -0.19 -16.75 5.65
N ILE A 54 -0.98 -15.75 6.02
CA ILE A 54 -1.40 -14.68 5.11
C ILE A 54 -0.18 -13.86 4.67
N TYR A 55 0.71 -13.52 5.62
CA TYR A 55 1.93 -12.76 5.32
C TYR A 55 2.86 -13.50 4.35
N GLN A 56 3.00 -14.81 4.51
CA GLN A 56 3.81 -15.61 3.59
C GLN A 56 3.21 -15.67 2.19
N ALA A 57 1.89 -15.83 2.08
CA ALA A 57 1.22 -15.76 0.79
C ALA A 57 1.42 -14.39 0.14
N TYR A 58 1.27 -13.31 0.90
CA TYR A 58 1.51 -11.94 0.43
C TYR A 58 2.96 -11.74 -0.07
N ARG A 59 3.95 -12.30 0.64
CA ARG A 59 5.36 -12.25 0.23
C ARG A 59 5.61 -12.99 -1.08
N THR A 60 4.96 -14.13 -1.29
CA THR A 60 5.05 -14.89 -2.54
C THR A 60 4.43 -14.11 -3.69
N GLU A 61 3.21 -13.60 -3.51
CA GLU A 61 2.50 -12.83 -4.54
C GLU A 61 3.28 -11.56 -4.93
N MET A 62 3.81 -10.81 -3.96
CA MET A 62 4.61 -9.62 -4.23
C MET A 62 5.91 -9.93 -5.00
N LEU A 63 6.52 -11.09 -4.76
CA LEU A 63 7.70 -11.54 -5.52
C LEU A 63 7.34 -11.93 -6.95
N GLU A 64 6.19 -12.59 -7.15
CA GLU A 64 5.66 -12.93 -8.47
C GLU A 64 5.29 -11.67 -9.25
N GLU A 65 4.61 -10.69 -8.64
CA GLU A 65 4.30 -9.40 -9.27
C GLU A 65 5.57 -8.63 -9.68
N LEU A 66 6.61 -8.63 -8.83
CA LEU A 66 7.91 -8.03 -9.15
C LEU A 66 8.61 -8.74 -10.31
N GLU A 67 8.47 -10.06 -10.42
CA GLU A 67 9.03 -10.85 -11.51
C GLU A 67 8.28 -10.55 -12.83
N GLU A 68 6.94 -10.49 -12.80
CA GLU A 68 6.13 -10.11 -13.96
C GLU A 68 6.38 -8.65 -14.42
N GLU A 69 6.53 -7.71 -13.49
CA GLU A 69 6.85 -6.31 -13.82
C GLU A 69 8.26 -6.20 -14.42
N LYS A 70 9.22 -6.98 -13.91
CA LYS A 70 10.56 -7.06 -14.47
C LYS A 70 10.55 -7.66 -15.88
N GLU A 71 9.74 -8.69 -16.13
CA GLU A 71 9.56 -9.23 -17.48
C GLU A 71 8.89 -8.23 -18.43
N LYS A 72 7.88 -7.48 -17.97
CA LYS A 72 7.23 -6.43 -18.78
C LYS A 72 8.16 -5.26 -19.08
N THR A 73 8.97 -4.81 -18.12
CA THR A 73 9.94 -3.74 -18.33
C THR A 73 11.13 -4.18 -19.19
N MET A 74 11.53 -5.45 -19.16
CA MET A 74 12.53 -6.01 -20.09
C MET A 74 12.00 -6.19 -21.52
N ASN A 75 10.68 -6.30 -21.69
CA ASN A 75 10.02 -6.39 -23.00
C ASN A 75 9.68 -5.02 -23.61
N LEU A 76 9.89 -3.92 -22.88
CA LEU A 76 9.85 -2.56 -23.43
C LEU A 76 11.25 -2.18 -23.90
N SER A 77 11.35 -1.72 -25.15
CA SER A 77 12.62 -1.19 -25.66
C SER A 77 13.00 0.09 -24.89
N VAL A 78 14.29 0.39 -24.76
CA VAL A 78 14.79 1.65 -24.13
C VAL A 78 14.11 2.89 -24.72
N ASP A 79 13.73 2.83 -25.99
CA ASP A 79 13.00 3.87 -26.72
C ASP A 79 11.57 4.09 -26.22
N GLU A 80 10.88 3.02 -25.77
CA GLU A 80 9.52 3.10 -25.21
C GLU A 80 9.51 3.62 -23.77
N LEU A 81 10.52 3.26 -22.96
CA LEU A 81 10.73 3.83 -21.63
C LEU A 81 11.02 5.34 -21.69
N LEU A 82 11.81 5.77 -22.69
CA LEU A 82 12.13 7.19 -22.88
C LEU A 82 10.95 8.00 -23.43
N ARG A 83 10.02 7.39 -24.18
CA ARG A 83 8.81 8.07 -24.69
C ARG A 83 7.83 8.48 -23.59
N TYR A 84 7.75 7.73 -22.49
CA TYR A 84 6.99 8.13 -21.29
C TYR A 84 7.69 9.22 -20.47
N TYR A 85 9.00 9.39 -20.66
CA TYR A 85 9.81 10.41 -20.00
C TYR A 85 9.96 11.69 -20.85
N ASP A 86 9.61 11.65 -22.14
CA ASP A 86 9.62 12.79 -23.07
C ASP A 86 8.41 13.72 -22.87
N GLY A 87 8.07 13.99 -21.61
CA GLY A 87 7.51 15.27 -21.18
C GLY A 87 6.35 15.83 -21.98
N GLU A 88 5.30 15.06 -22.28
CA GLU A 88 3.99 15.70 -22.47
C GLU A 88 3.62 16.33 -21.12
N THR A 89 3.92 17.62 -21.01
CA THR A 89 3.52 18.47 -19.91
C THR A 89 2.02 18.31 -19.75
N PHE A 90 1.59 17.91 -18.56
CA PHE A 90 0.21 18.04 -18.11
C PHE A 90 -0.24 19.48 -18.40
N ASP A 91 -1.01 19.67 -19.47
CA ASP A 91 -1.64 20.95 -19.80
C ASP A 91 -2.75 21.15 -18.76
N GLY A 92 -2.32 21.70 -17.63
CA GLY A 92 -3.17 21.95 -16.48
C GLY A 92 -4.38 22.77 -16.90
N PHE A 93 -5.55 22.34 -16.42
CA PHE A 93 -6.85 22.96 -16.60
C PHE A 93 -6.79 24.43 -17.05
N SER A 94 -7.18 24.70 -18.30
CA SER A 94 -7.51 26.05 -18.73
C SER A 94 -8.70 26.54 -17.89
N ILE A 95 -8.42 27.28 -16.81
CA ILE A 95 -9.42 28.16 -16.21
C ILE A 95 -9.69 29.23 -17.24
N ASN A 96 -10.79 29.05 -17.96
CA ASN A 96 -11.40 30.06 -18.80
C ASN A 96 -11.91 31.18 -17.89
N GLU A 97 -11.03 32.11 -17.50
CA GLU A 97 -11.43 33.31 -16.75
C GLU A 97 -11.89 34.39 -17.73
N GLY A 98 -13.05 34.14 -18.34
CA GLY A 98 -13.87 35.23 -18.84
C GLY A 98 -14.69 35.78 -17.69
N SER A 99 -14.29 36.92 -17.10
CA SER A 99 -15.14 38.09 -16.76
C SER A 99 -14.43 39.10 -15.84
N SER A 100 -14.37 40.34 -16.34
CA SER A 100 -14.51 41.65 -15.66
C SER A 100 -13.43 42.21 -14.70
N GLU A 101 -12.93 43.38 -15.12
CA GLU A 101 -12.74 44.63 -14.36
C GLU A 101 -11.45 44.89 -13.56
N THR A 102 -10.61 45.78 -14.13
CA THR A 102 -9.95 46.97 -13.56
C THR A 102 -9.52 46.97 -12.08
N ASP A 103 -8.23 47.21 -11.78
CA ASP A 103 -7.72 48.56 -11.47
C ASP A 103 -6.17 48.62 -11.32
N SER A 104 -5.63 49.72 -11.84
CA SER A 104 -4.42 50.49 -11.49
C SER A 104 -3.14 49.86 -10.91
N GLU A 105 -2.04 50.13 -11.63
CA GLU A 105 -0.73 50.64 -11.16
C GLU A 105 -0.30 50.39 -9.71
N ASN A 106 0.86 49.72 -9.54
CA ASN A 106 1.84 50.22 -8.57
C ASN A 106 3.28 49.87 -8.95
N HIS A 107 4.03 50.94 -9.22
CA HIS A 107 5.48 51.01 -9.39
C HIS A 107 6.16 50.88 -8.02
N TRP A 108 7.19 50.03 -7.89
CA TRP A 108 8.10 50.07 -6.75
C TRP A 108 9.54 50.18 -7.21
N SER A 109 10.22 51.14 -6.58
CA SER A 109 11.52 51.75 -6.86
C SER A 109 12.74 50.83 -6.89
#